data_AF-A0A8B5X0X6-F1
#
_entry.id   AF-A0A8B5X0X6-F1
#
_cell.length_a   1.000
_cell.length_b   1.000
_cell.length_c   1.000
_cell.angle_alpha   90.00
_cell.angle_beta   90.00
_cell.angle_gamma   90.00
#
_symmetry.space_group_name_H-M   'P 1'
#
loop_
_entity.id
_entity.type
_entity.pdbx_description
1 polymer ?
#
loop_
_entity_poly.entity_id
_entity_poly.type
_entity_poly.pdbx_seq_one_letter_code
_entity_poly.pdbx_strand_id
1 'polypeptide(L)'
;MGAGIVTMSCLRGRIEGNRVEGNLGKVNIGPGQIGLCDYQNAAGPHGITGVTDVTIRDNLVILDRDNTTAFSAVHISEGPEWERVGFTDNRIVFFDHAAGQYAYDIGTGPRIETYSGNRFFGTGSEDFRAVAPGGPYAWESWRARGLDEGTAFAPLDDTAPSRITGLTAARTERGTELRWNAARDSRSGVHHYNVYCGDRPDFPRRYVTLVGQPTGISFVDEESGDDGAPRWYAVEAEDMCGNRSGWCVSVSVAFG
;
A
#
# COMPACT_ATOMS: atom_id res chain seq x y z
N MET A 1 -18.05 8.55 -2.89
CA MET A 1 -16.58 8.38 -2.85
C MET A 1 -16.29 7.01 -3.40
N GLY A 2 -15.30 6.91 -4.28
CA GLY A 2 -15.04 5.68 -5.02
C GLY A 2 -14.08 4.74 -4.29
N ALA A 3 -13.40 3.90 -5.06
CA ALA A 3 -12.18 3.20 -4.64
C ALA A 3 -11.02 4.19 -4.43
N GLY A 4 -9.97 3.78 -3.72
CA GLY A 4 -8.77 4.59 -3.51
C GLY A 4 -7.88 4.65 -4.76
N ILE A 5 -7.58 3.50 -5.34
CA ILE A 5 -6.86 3.39 -6.62
C ILE A 5 -7.71 2.56 -7.57
N VAL A 6 -7.84 3.03 -8.82
CA VAL A 6 -8.43 2.26 -9.90
C VAL A 6 -7.49 2.29 -11.09
N THR A 7 -7.31 1.12 -11.70
CA THR A 7 -6.67 1.03 -13.01
C THR A 7 -7.60 0.39 -14.02
N MET A 8 -7.52 0.86 -15.26
CA MET A 8 -8.33 0.37 -16.38
C MET A 8 -7.42 0.01 -17.54
N SER A 9 -7.58 -1.20 -18.10
CA SER A 9 -6.86 -1.66 -19.31
C SER A 9 -5.37 -1.35 -19.30
N CYS A 10 -4.62 -2.03 -18.43
CA CYS A 10 -3.20 -1.77 -18.24
C CYS A 10 -2.33 -2.95 -18.66
N LEU A 11 -1.17 -2.60 -19.24
CA LEU A 11 -0.13 -3.53 -19.67
C LEU A 11 1.16 -3.18 -18.94
N ARG A 12 1.83 -4.18 -18.32
CA ARG A 12 3.15 -4.02 -17.67
C ARG A 12 3.16 -2.97 -16.56
N GLY A 13 2.14 -3.00 -15.70
CA GLY A 13 1.92 -2.02 -14.65
C GLY A 13 2.30 -2.51 -13.25
N ARG A 14 2.63 -1.57 -12.35
CA ARG A 14 2.81 -1.84 -10.92
C ARG A 14 2.04 -0.83 -10.10
N ILE A 15 1.32 -1.32 -9.10
CA ILE A 15 0.78 -0.50 -8.00
C ILE A 15 1.48 -1.00 -6.75
N GLU A 16 2.48 -0.25 -6.28
CA GLU A 16 3.31 -0.66 -5.16
C GLU A 16 3.62 0.47 -4.18
N GLY A 17 3.82 0.11 -2.91
CA GLY A 17 4.21 1.05 -1.85
C GLY A 17 3.13 2.07 -1.47
N ASN A 18 1.86 1.83 -1.80
CA ASN A 18 0.78 2.77 -1.51
C ASN A 18 0.16 2.49 -0.14
N ARG A 19 -0.28 3.57 0.52
CA ARG A 19 -1.23 3.49 1.64
C ARG A 19 -2.61 3.88 1.14
N VAL A 20 -3.58 2.98 1.29
CA VAL A 20 -4.97 3.18 0.85
C VAL A 20 -5.92 2.96 2.03
N GLU A 21 -6.64 4.01 2.43
CA GLU A 21 -7.54 4.01 3.59
C GLU A 21 -8.71 4.98 3.37
N GLY A 22 -9.81 4.79 4.10
CA GLY A 22 -10.91 5.76 4.21
C GLY A 22 -11.88 5.80 3.01
N ASN A 23 -11.67 5.00 1.97
CA ASN A 23 -12.49 5.03 0.76
C ASN A 23 -13.75 4.16 0.90
N LEU A 24 -14.87 4.62 0.33
CA LEU A 24 -16.15 3.91 0.43
C LEU A 24 -16.28 2.72 -0.52
N GLY A 25 -15.41 2.58 -1.53
CA GLY A 25 -15.48 1.50 -2.52
C GLY A 25 -16.75 1.51 -3.39
N LYS A 26 -17.59 2.55 -3.32
CA LYS A 26 -18.88 2.58 -4.05
C LYS A 26 -18.69 2.95 -5.52
N VAL A 27 -18.13 2.02 -6.30
CA VAL A 27 -17.92 2.15 -7.76
C VAL A 27 -18.42 0.92 -8.51
N ASN A 28 -18.64 1.08 -9.81
CA ASN A 28 -19.10 -0.01 -10.69
C ASN A 28 -18.04 -1.12 -10.90
N ILE A 29 -16.83 -0.94 -10.38
CA ILE A 29 -15.69 -1.87 -10.47
C ILE A 29 -15.60 -2.75 -9.20
N GLY A 30 -16.63 -2.69 -8.35
CA GLY A 30 -16.72 -3.42 -7.08
C GLY A 30 -16.22 -2.62 -5.88
N PRO A 31 -16.34 -3.17 -4.66
CA PRO A 31 -16.11 -2.47 -3.39
C PRO A 31 -14.64 -2.32 -2.99
N GLY A 32 -13.71 -2.49 -3.93
CA GLY A 32 -12.27 -2.53 -3.66
C GLY A 32 -11.69 -1.19 -3.22
N GLN A 33 -10.74 -1.22 -2.29
CA GLN A 33 -9.84 -0.10 -2.04
C GLN A 33 -8.89 0.08 -3.25
N ILE A 34 -8.43 -1.02 -3.83
CA ILE A 34 -7.72 -1.05 -5.12
C ILE A 34 -8.55 -1.87 -6.11
N GLY A 35 -9.06 -1.22 -7.16
CA GLY A 35 -9.90 -1.82 -8.19
C GLY A 35 -9.17 -1.97 -9.51
N LEU A 36 -9.34 -3.13 -10.17
CA LEU A 36 -8.93 -3.34 -11.55
C LEU A 36 -10.15 -3.54 -12.42
N CYS A 37 -10.15 -2.90 -13.59
CA CYS A 37 -11.03 -3.33 -14.66
C CYS A 37 -10.32 -3.30 -16.00
N ASP A 38 -10.96 -3.89 -16.99
CA ASP A 38 -10.64 -3.63 -18.38
C ASP A 38 -11.57 -2.54 -18.93
N TYR A 39 -11.28 -2.12 -20.15
CA TYR A 39 -12.04 -1.19 -20.95
C TYR A 39 -11.66 -1.42 -22.41
N GLN A 40 -12.62 -1.30 -23.30
CA GLN A 40 -12.36 -1.46 -24.73
C GLN A 40 -12.91 -0.29 -25.53
N ASN A 41 -12.09 0.12 -26.50
CA ASN A 41 -12.60 0.47 -27.82
C ASN A 41 -11.92 -0.50 -28.82
N ALA A 42 -12.69 -1.39 -29.43
CA ALA A 42 -12.20 -2.36 -30.42
C ALA A 42 -11.75 -1.68 -31.72
N ALA A 43 -12.06 -0.38 -31.88
CA ALA A 43 -11.65 0.40 -33.03
C ALA A 43 -10.21 0.95 -32.85
N GLY A 44 -9.32 0.55 -33.77
CA GLY A 44 -8.01 1.16 -33.94
C GLY A 44 -6.83 0.18 -33.82
N PRO A 45 -5.65 0.55 -34.32
CA PRO A 45 -4.45 -0.32 -34.37
C PRO A 45 -3.81 -0.59 -32.99
N HIS A 46 -4.34 0.00 -31.91
CA HIS A 46 -3.80 -0.06 -30.54
C HIS A 46 -4.88 -0.40 -29.50
N GLY A 47 -5.82 -1.27 -29.83
CA GLY A 47 -6.87 -1.69 -28.89
C GLY A 47 -6.26 -2.35 -27.64
N ILE A 48 -6.22 -1.62 -26.52
CA ILE A 48 -5.90 -2.22 -25.22
C ILE A 48 -7.20 -2.82 -24.69
N THR A 49 -7.13 -4.10 -24.37
CA THR A 49 -8.26 -4.94 -23.97
C THR A 49 -7.70 -5.86 -22.88
N GLY A 50 -8.37 -5.94 -21.73
CA GLY A 50 -7.88 -6.71 -20.59
C GLY A 50 -6.81 -6.02 -19.73
N VAL A 51 -6.34 -6.76 -18.72
CA VAL A 51 -5.27 -6.37 -17.80
C VAL A 51 -4.16 -7.42 -17.89
N THR A 52 -2.95 -7.01 -18.23
CA THR A 52 -1.85 -7.94 -18.54
C THR A 52 -0.56 -7.53 -17.87
N ASP A 53 0.11 -8.48 -17.21
CA ASP A 53 1.42 -8.24 -16.58
C ASP A 53 1.34 -7.08 -15.56
N VAL A 54 0.36 -7.15 -14.66
CA VAL A 54 0.12 -6.14 -13.63
C VAL A 54 0.30 -6.76 -12.25
N THR A 55 1.16 -6.14 -11.45
CA THR A 55 1.40 -6.57 -10.06
C THR A 55 0.94 -5.49 -9.09
N ILE A 56 0.10 -5.89 -8.13
CA ILE A 56 -0.29 -5.08 -6.99
C ILE A 56 0.44 -5.61 -5.77
N ARG A 57 1.45 -4.88 -5.27
CA ARG A 57 2.35 -5.42 -4.25
C ARG A 57 2.83 -4.43 -3.22
N ASP A 58 3.13 -4.93 -2.02
CA ASP A 58 3.70 -4.11 -0.93
C ASP A 58 2.87 -2.85 -0.62
N ASN A 59 1.55 -2.90 -0.86
CA ASN A 59 0.64 -1.84 -0.48
C ASN A 59 0.11 -2.12 0.93
N LEU A 60 -0.11 -1.05 1.69
CA LEU A 60 -0.91 -1.05 2.91
C LEU A 60 -2.35 -0.69 2.54
N VAL A 61 -3.26 -1.65 2.67
CA VAL A 61 -4.69 -1.49 2.41
C VAL A 61 -5.45 -1.59 3.72
N ILE A 62 -6.05 -0.50 4.15
CA ILE A 62 -6.80 -0.39 5.40
C ILE A 62 -8.29 -0.46 5.08
N LEU A 63 -8.96 -1.46 5.64
CA LEU A 63 -10.40 -1.62 5.60
C LEU A 63 -10.97 -1.00 6.87
N ASP A 64 -11.33 0.28 6.78
CA ASP A 64 -11.90 1.11 7.86
C ASP A 64 -13.32 1.61 7.52
N ARG A 65 -13.92 1.03 6.47
CA ARG A 65 -15.26 1.37 5.98
C ARG A 65 -16.11 0.12 5.79
N ASP A 66 -17.38 0.24 6.15
CA ASP A 66 -18.35 -0.85 6.00
C ASP A 66 -18.47 -1.33 4.55
N ASN A 67 -18.58 -2.64 4.38
CA ASN A 67 -18.82 -3.33 3.11
C ASN A 67 -17.77 -3.02 2.03
N THR A 68 -16.50 -2.88 2.44
CA THR A 68 -15.37 -2.70 1.52
C THR A 68 -14.49 -3.95 1.46
N THR A 69 -13.77 -4.10 0.35
CA THR A 69 -12.78 -5.17 0.17
C THR A 69 -11.41 -4.59 -0.13
N ALA A 70 -10.34 -5.35 0.09
CA ALA A 70 -8.99 -4.87 -0.24
C ALA A 70 -8.82 -4.69 -1.74
N PHE A 71 -9.17 -5.73 -2.51
CA PHE A 71 -9.04 -5.71 -3.96
C PHE A 71 -10.35 -6.11 -4.64
N SER A 72 -10.68 -5.41 -5.71
CA SER A 72 -11.74 -5.83 -6.62
C SER A 72 -11.25 -5.91 -8.07
N ALA A 73 -11.81 -6.85 -8.83
CA ALA A 73 -11.53 -6.97 -10.25
C ALA A 73 -12.82 -7.26 -11.02
N VAL A 74 -13.06 -6.51 -12.10
CA VAL A 74 -14.26 -6.67 -12.95
C VAL A 74 -13.86 -6.66 -14.43
N HIS A 75 -14.44 -7.58 -15.19
CA HIS A 75 -14.29 -7.65 -16.65
C HIS A 75 -15.56 -7.08 -17.31
N ILE A 76 -15.41 -6.01 -18.09
CA ILE A 76 -16.50 -5.29 -18.77
C ILE A 76 -16.39 -5.28 -20.29
N SER A 77 -15.27 -5.71 -20.88
CA SER A 77 -15.04 -5.65 -22.33
C SER A 77 -14.93 -7.02 -23.03
N GLU A 78 -15.02 -7.08 -24.37
CA GLU A 78 -14.73 -8.29 -25.15
C GLU A 78 -13.26 -8.25 -25.65
N GLY A 79 -12.40 -9.23 -25.37
CA GLY A 79 -11.01 -9.16 -25.87
C GLY A 79 -10.01 -9.98 -25.06
N PRO A 80 -8.69 -9.91 -25.40
CA PRO A 80 -7.65 -10.72 -24.78
C PRO A 80 -7.72 -10.75 -23.27
N GLU A 81 -7.43 -11.94 -22.77
CA GLU A 81 -7.69 -12.35 -21.40
C GLU A 81 -6.76 -11.66 -20.42
N TRP A 82 -7.28 -11.47 -19.22
CA TRP A 82 -6.49 -11.15 -18.06
C TRP A 82 -5.39 -12.20 -17.90
N GLU A 83 -4.14 -11.76 -17.80
CA GLU A 83 -3.00 -12.67 -17.80
C GLU A 83 -1.86 -12.08 -16.98
N ARG A 84 -1.16 -12.91 -16.19
CA ARG A 84 -0.06 -12.48 -15.32
C ARG A 84 -0.46 -11.31 -14.41
N VAL A 85 -1.66 -11.38 -13.82
CA VAL A 85 -2.12 -10.41 -12.83
C VAL A 85 -1.95 -11.02 -11.44
N GLY A 86 -1.36 -10.27 -10.51
CA GLY A 86 -1.09 -10.78 -9.16
C GLY A 86 -1.23 -9.74 -8.06
N PHE A 87 -1.74 -10.18 -6.91
CA PHE A 87 -1.76 -9.43 -5.65
C PHE A 87 -0.77 -10.08 -4.69
N THR A 88 0.39 -9.46 -4.45
CA THR A 88 1.46 -10.12 -3.69
C THR A 88 2.03 -9.25 -2.58
N ASP A 89 2.33 -9.84 -1.43
CA ASP A 89 3.05 -9.14 -0.33
C ASP A 89 2.34 -7.87 0.18
N ASN A 90 1.03 -7.74 0.01
CA ASN A 90 0.29 -6.59 0.53
C ASN A 90 -0.03 -6.79 2.01
N ARG A 91 -0.06 -5.68 2.77
CA ARG A 91 -0.54 -5.63 4.16
C ARG A 91 -2.00 -5.18 4.14
N ILE A 92 -2.90 -6.03 4.59
CA ILE A 92 -4.35 -5.80 4.53
C ILE A 92 -4.88 -5.79 5.96
N VAL A 93 -5.38 -4.64 6.40
CA VAL A 93 -5.73 -4.39 7.80
C VAL A 93 -7.24 -4.26 7.94
N PHE A 94 -7.85 -5.17 8.68
CA PHE A 94 -9.26 -5.18 9.02
C PHE A 94 -9.45 -4.43 10.34
N PHE A 95 -10.13 -3.29 10.30
CA PHE A 95 -10.46 -2.55 11.53
C PHE A 95 -11.81 -2.99 12.10
N ASP A 96 -11.83 -3.15 13.42
CA ASP A 96 -12.96 -3.64 14.21
C ASP A 96 -14.22 -2.75 14.17
N HIS A 97 -14.05 -1.44 13.95
CA HIS A 97 -15.15 -0.49 13.92
C HIS A 97 -15.98 -0.52 12.61
N ALA A 98 -15.54 -1.27 11.59
CA ALA A 98 -16.25 -1.39 10.32
C ALA A 98 -16.70 -2.83 10.06
N ALA A 99 -17.87 -2.98 9.42
CA ALA A 99 -18.55 -4.26 9.26
C ALA A 99 -18.59 -4.73 7.80
N GLY A 100 -18.64 -6.05 7.58
CA GLY A 100 -18.81 -6.62 6.25
C GLY A 100 -17.58 -6.49 5.33
N GLN A 101 -16.40 -6.31 5.92
CA GLN A 101 -15.12 -6.31 5.21
C GLN A 101 -14.76 -7.71 4.69
N TYR A 102 -13.98 -7.80 3.61
CA TYR A 102 -13.46 -9.05 3.08
C TYR A 102 -12.22 -8.83 2.21
N ALA A 103 -11.51 -9.90 1.84
CA ALA A 103 -10.19 -9.78 1.23
C ALA A 103 -10.25 -9.45 -0.28
N TYR A 104 -11.07 -10.19 -1.03
CA TYR A 104 -11.10 -10.13 -2.49
C TYR A 104 -12.53 -10.16 -3.03
N ASP A 105 -12.82 -9.30 -4.02
CA ASP A 105 -14.04 -9.33 -4.82
C ASP A 105 -13.70 -9.45 -6.31
N ILE A 106 -13.66 -10.68 -6.81
CA ILE A 106 -13.26 -11.00 -8.17
C ILE A 106 -14.49 -11.40 -8.96
N GLY A 107 -14.87 -10.57 -9.93
CA GLY A 107 -15.98 -10.86 -10.84
C GLY A 107 -15.71 -12.08 -11.74
N THR A 108 -16.69 -12.41 -12.58
CA THR A 108 -16.50 -13.37 -13.68
C THR A 108 -15.70 -12.73 -14.81
N GLY A 109 -14.67 -13.41 -15.30
CA GLY A 109 -13.81 -12.94 -16.39
C GLY A 109 -12.38 -12.62 -15.94
N PRO A 110 -12.16 -11.77 -14.91
CA PRO A 110 -10.82 -11.48 -14.42
C PRO A 110 -10.08 -12.74 -13.99
N ARG A 111 -8.82 -12.84 -14.43
CA ARG A 111 -7.91 -13.91 -14.07
C ARG A 111 -6.74 -13.33 -13.29
N ILE A 112 -6.84 -13.47 -11.98
CA ILE A 112 -5.73 -13.21 -11.06
C ILE A 112 -5.02 -14.54 -10.82
N GLU A 113 -3.75 -14.60 -11.18
CA GLU A 113 -2.95 -15.82 -11.17
C GLU A 113 -2.24 -16.04 -9.83
N THR A 114 -2.01 -14.98 -9.05
CA THR A 114 -1.26 -15.07 -7.80
C THR A 114 -1.85 -14.17 -6.72
N TYR A 115 -2.01 -14.70 -5.51
CA TYR A 115 -2.44 -13.99 -4.29
C TYR A 115 -1.43 -14.15 -3.13
N SER A 116 -0.17 -14.46 -3.46
CA SER A 116 0.83 -14.96 -2.52
C SER A 116 1.39 -13.89 -1.56
N GLY A 117 1.78 -14.30 -0.35
CA GLY A 117 2.51 -13.47 0.61
C GLY A 117 1.71 -12.33 1.23
N ASN A 118 0.42 -12.21 0.94
CA ASN A 118 -0.42 -11.18 1.54
C ASN A 118 -0.57 -11.44 3.05
N ARG A 119 -0.54 -10.36 3.83
CA ARG A 119 -0.64 -10.43 5.28
C ARG A 119 -1.91 -9.74 5.76
N PHE A 120 -2.76 -10.52 6.42
CA PHE A 120 -4.02 -10.05 6.97
C PHE A 120 -3.86 -9.74 8.45
N PHE A 121 -4.24 -8.53 8.85
CA PHE A 121 -4.25 -8.08 10.23
C PHE A 121 -5.69 -7.84 10.69
N GLY A 122 -6.02 -8.21 11.93
CA GLY A 122 -7.35 -7.99 12.50
C GLY A 122 -8.44 -8.96 12.02
N THR A 123 -8.06 -9.97 11.24
CA THR A 123 -8.94 -11.08 10.86
C THR A 123 -8.19 -12.41 11.02
N GLY A 124 -8.92 -13.48 11.34
CA GLY A 124 -8.42 -14.84 11.36
C GLY A 124 -8.70 -15.57 10.04
N SER A 125 -8.13 -16.78 9.90
CA SER A 125 -8.41 -17.67 8.78
C SER A 125 -9.87 -18.16 8.75
N GLU A 126 -10.49 -18.22 9.91
CA GLU A 126 -11.89 -18.61 10.14
C GLU A 126 -12.88 -17.54 9.67
N ASP A 127 -12.46 -16.27 9.72
CA ASP A 127 -13.26 -15.10 9.32
C ASP A 127 -12.90 -14.61 7.91
N PHE A 128 -11.83 -15.15 7.31
CA PHE A 128 -11.44 -14.83 5.95
C PHE A 128 -12.58 -15.08 4.98
N ARG A 129 -12.82 -14.11 4.12
CA ARG A 129 -13.79 -14.19 3.04
C ARG A 129 -13.20 -13.64 1.75
N ALA A 130 -13.45 -14.36 0.66
CA ALA A 130 -13.25 -13.89 -0.70
C ALA A 130 -14.50 -14.20 -1.53
N VAL A 131 -14.77 -13.40 -2.56
CA VAL A 131 -15.79 -13.66 -3.57
C VAL A 131 -15.08 -13.81 -4.90
N ALA A 132 -15.33 -14.91 -5.60
CA ALA A 132 -14.78 -15.18 -6.92
C ALA A 132 -15.76 -16.04 -7.74
N PRO A 133 -15.52 -16.26 -9.05
CA PRO A 133 -16.37 -17.15 -9.84
C PRO A 133 -16.43 -18.55 -9.21
N GLY A 134 -17.65 -19.04 -8.98
CA GLY A 134 -17.89 -20.30 -8.26
C GLY A 134 -18.44 -20.10 -6.84
N GLY A 135 -18.37 -18.89 -6.28
CA GLY A 135 -19.07 -18.53 -5.05
C GLY A 135 -18.19 -17.78 -4.04
N PRO A 136 -18.69 -17.59 -2.80
CA PRO A 136 -17.86 -17.15 -1.71
C PRO A 136 -16.89 -18.27 -1.29
N TYR A 137 -15.68 -17.90 -0.93
CA TYR A 137 -14.64 -18.82 -0.45
C TYR A 137 -14.22 -18.43 0.96
N ALA A 138 -14.24 -19.40 1.87
CA ALA A 138 -13.50 -19.35 3.12
C ALA A 138 -12.02 -19.69 2.86
N TRP A 139 -11.15 -19.45 3.86
CA TRP A 139 -9.70 -19.59 3.71
C TRP A 139 -9.26 -20.94 3.14
N GLU A 140 -9.81 -22.03 3.67
CA GLU A 140 -9.45 -23.39 3.26
C GLU A 140 -9.75 -23.68 1.79
N SER A 141 -10.91 -23.24 1.30
CA SER A 141 -11.28 -23.39 -0.11
C SER A 141 -10.55 -22.40 -1.01
N TRP A 142 -10.17 -21.24 -0.49
CA TRP A 142 -9.37 -20.25 -1.19
C TRP A 142 -7.95 -20.75 -1.45
N ARG A 143 -7.25 -21.20 -0.41
CA ARG A 143 -5.89 -21.74 -0.52
C ARG A 143 -5.82 -23.01 -1.38
N ALA A 144 -6.89 -23.82 -1.37
CA ALA A 144 -6.97 -25.05 -2.18
C ALA A 144 -6.94 -24.78 -3.69
N ARG A 145 -7.11 -23.52 -4.13
CA ARG A 145 -6.92 -23.11 -5.52
C ARG A 145 -5.46 -23.13 -5.97
N GLY A 146 -4.50 -23.23 -5.03
CA GLY A 146 -3.07 -23.31 -5.33
C GLY A 146 -2.45 -22.01 -5.86
N LEU A 147 -3.16 -20.88 -5.75
CA LEU A 147 -2.71 -19.55 -6.20
C LEU A 147 -2.20 -18.67 -5.04
N ASP A 148 -2.32 -19.17 -3.81
CA ASP A 148 -2.06 -18.44 -2.58
C ASP A 148 -1.10 -19.26 -1.71
N GLU A 149 0.15 -18.82 -1.68
CA GLU A 149 1.21 -19.39 -0.85
C GLU A 149 1.79 -18.30 0.05
N GLY A 150 2.17 -18.64 1.28
CA GLY A 150 2.86 -17.72 2.17
C GLY A 150 2.00 -16.61 2.80
N THR A 151 0.69 -16.58 2.51
CA THR A 151 -0.24 -15.70 3.22
C THR A 151 -0.25 -16.01 4.71
N ALA A 152 -0.32 -14.95 5.52
CA ALA A 152 -0.31 -15.04 6.98
C ALA A 152 -1.40 -14.17 7.60
N PHE A 153 -1.91 -14.62 8.75
CA PHE A 153 -2.86 -13.89 9.58
C PHE A 153 -2.16 -13.45 10.87
N ALA A 154 -2.49 -12.25 11.34
CA ALA A 154 -1.99 -11.70 12.59
C ALA A 154 -3.06 -10.88 13.32
N PRO A 155 -2.99 -10.75 14.66
CA PRO A 155 -3.85 -9.83 15.39
C PRO A 155 -3.70 -8.39 14.89
N LEU A 156 -4.77 -7.60 15.03
CA LEU A 156 -4.71 -6.15 14.77
C LEU A 156 -3.69 -5.51 15.72
N ASP A 157 -2.84 -4.65 15.16
CA ASP A 157 -1.99 -3.76 15.93
C ASP A 157 -2.63 -2.38 15.97
N ASP A 158 -2.94 -1.90 17.18
CA ASP A 158 -3.46 -0.55 17.45
C ASP A 158 -2.44 0.31 18.21
N THR A 159 -1.19 -0.15 18.33
CA THR A 159 -0.12 0.53 19.06
C THR A 159 0.91 1.10 18.11
N ALA A 160 1.13 2.41 18.20
CA ALA A 160 2.17 3.06 17.42
C ALA A 160 3.59 2.64 17.87
N PRO A 161 4.56 2.57 16.94
CA PRO A 161 5.97 2.46 17.31
C PRO A 161 6.44 3.62 18.20
N SER A 162 7.56 3.44 18.89
CA SER A 162 8.22 4.50 19.63
C SER A 162 8.66 5.65 18.69
N ARG A 163 8.55 6.89 19.16
CA ARG A 163 9.08 8.06 18.43
C ARG A 163 10.56 7.91 18.09
N ILE A 164 10.93 8.46 16.94
CA ILE A 164 12.33 8.52 16.49
C ILE A 164 13.14 9.43 17.41
N THR A 165 14.34 8.99 17.75
CA THR A 165 15.32 9.76 18.54
C THR A 165 16.66 9.80 17.84
N GLY A 166 17.52 10.76 18.21
CA GLY A 166 18.87 10.85 17.68
C GLY A 166 18.96 11.13 16.17
N LEU A 167 17.94 11.78 15.59
CA LEU A 167 17.99 12.20 14.18
C LEU A 167 19.15 13.19 13.98
N THR A 168 20.00 12.92 13.00
CA THR A 168 21.04 13.81 12.51
C THR A 168 20.91 13.96 11.00
N ALA A 169 21.35 15.11 10.49
CA ALA A 169 21.43 15.41 9.06
C ALA A 169 22.80 16.04 8.77
N ALA A 170 23.49 15.54 7.74
CA ALA A 170 24.78 16.05 7.32
C ALA A 170 24.85 16.13 5.79
N ARG A 171 25.42 17.21 5.27
CA ARG A 171 25.65 17.34 3.83
C ARG A 171 26.82 16.46 3.40
N THR A 172 26.66 15.80 2.26
CA THR A 172 27.67 14.99 1.60
C THR A 172 27.71 15.33 0.10
N GLU A 173 28.69 14.79 -0.62
CA GLU A 173 28.74 14.91 -2.09
C GLU A 173 27.53 14.26 -2.79
N ARG A 174 26.83 13.35 -2.11
CA ARG A 174 25.69 12.61 -2.67
C ARG A 174 24.33 13.23 -2.35
N GLY A 175 24.27 14.24 -1.50
CA GLY A 175 23.01 14.74 -0.96
C GLY A 175 23.09 14.98 0.54
N THR A 176 21.92 15.05 1.19
CA THR A 176 21.83 15.14 2.65
C THR A 176 21.69 13.74 3.25
N GLU A 177 22.72 13.28 3.97
CA GLU A 177 22.71 12.01 4.70
C GLU A 177 22.04 12.18 6.06
N LEU A 178 21.09 11.29 6.34
CA LEU A 178 20.29 11.26 7.56
C LEU A 178 20.53 9.95 8.31
N ARG A 179 20.62 10.02 9.63
CA ARG A 179 20.74 8.85 10.53
C ARG A 179 19.92 9.05 11.78
N TRP A 180 19.37 7.99 12.34
CA TRP A 180 18.59 8.02 13.58
C TRP A 180 18.70 6.71 14.36
N ASN A 181 18.20 6.70 15.60
CA ASN A 181 18.08 5.48 16.38
C ASN A 181 16.85 4.68 15.95
N ALA A 182 16.98 3.35 15.89
CA ALA A 182 15.87 2.46 15.55
C ALA A 182 14.65 2.69 16.46
N ALA A 183 13.48 2.82 15.85
CA ALA A 183 12.22 2.74 16.58
C ALA A 183 11.97 1.30 17.06
N ARG A 184 11.14 1.16 18.08
CA ARG A 184 10.68 -0.12 18.61
C ARG A 184 9.17 -0.17 18.54
N ASP A 185 8.67 -1.34 18.19
CA ASP A 185 7.27 -1.67 18.27
C ASP A 185 7.15 -3.00 19.04
N SER A 186 6.16 -3.08 19.92
CA SER A 186 5.89 -4.23 20.79
C SER A 186 5.02 -5.30 20.14
N ARG A 187 4.40 -5.02 18.98
CA ARG A 187 3.44 -5.91 18.33
C ARG A 187 3.87 -6.26 16.92
N SER A 188 3.39 -5.55 15.89
CA SER A 188 3.54 -5.98 14.50
C SER A 188 4.93 -5.69 13.91
N GLY A 189 5.70 -4.84 14.58
CA GLY A 189 7.06 -4.48 14.20
C GLY A 189 7.08 -3.27 13.28
N VAL A 190 8.19 -2.52 13.30
CA VAL A 190 8.40 -1.39 12.39
C VAL A 190 8.54 -1.91 10.96
N HIS A 191 7.68 -1.44 10.04
CA HIS A 191 7.77 -1.78 8.63
C HIS A 191 8.82 -0.93 7.92
N HIS A 192 8.71 0.39 8.09
CA HIS A 192 9.58 1.37 7.45
C HIS A 192 9.57 2.70 8.21
N TYR A 193 10.40 3.64 7.74
CA TYR A 193 10.41 5.02 8.19
C TYR A 193 9.89 5.92 7.07
N ASN A 194 9.15 6.97 7.42
CA ASN A 194 8.80 8.04 6.49
C ASN A 194 9.74 9.23 6.73
N VAL A 195 10.47 9.64 5.70
CA VAL A 195 11.41 10.77 5.76
C VAL A 195 10.80 11.96 5.02
N TYR A 196 10.73 13.10 5.70
CA TYR A 196 10.18 14.32 5.13
C TYR A 196 11.19 15.44 5.10
N CYS A 197 11.08 16.30 4.10
CA CYS A 197 11.93 17.45 3.88
C CYS A 197 11.09 18.71 3.61
N GLY A 198 11.46 19.82 4.23
CA GLY A 198 10.77 21.11 4.07
C GLY A 198 11.70 22.31 4.16
N ASP A 199 11.12 23.49 3.96
CA ASP A 199 11.76 24.79 3.84
C ASP A 199 11.62 25.67 5.11
N ARG A 200 11.11 25.09 6.20
CA ARG A 200 11.01 25.72 7.54
C ARG A 200 10.85 24.64 8.62
N PRO A 201 11.08 24.90 9.91
CA PRO A 201 11.00 23.88 10.96
C PRO A 201 9.61 23.23 11.14
N ASP A 202 8.55 24.00 10.93
CA ASP A 202 7.16 23.62 11.14
C ASP A 202 6.44 23.23 9.84
N PHE A 203 7.20 22.83 8.81
CA PHE A 203 6.64 22.43 7.53
C PHE A 203 5.60 21.29 7.67
N PRO A 204 4.56 21.27 6.81
CA PRO A 204 3.52 20.26 6.88
C PRO A 204 4.07 18.90 6.43
N ARG A 205 4.04 17.89 7.31
CA ARG A 205 4.45 16.51 6.98
C ARG A 205 3.30 15.79 6.28
N ARG A 206 3.37 15.76 4.96
CA ARG A 206 2.36 15.12 4.09
C ARG A 206 3.05 14.57 2.84
N TYR A 207 2.29 13.94 1.95
CA TYR A 207 2.84 13.30 0.75
C TYR A 207 3.77 14.22 -0.07
N VAL A 208 3.41 15.50 -0.27
CA VAL A 208 4.24 16.44 -1.05
C VAL A 208 5.59 16.80 -0.41
N THR A 209 5.81 16.46 0.86
CA THR A 209 7.07 16.68 1.56
C THR A 209 7.76 15.36 1.90
N LEU A 210 7.19 14.21 1.51
CA LEU A 210 7.78 12.90 1.71
C LEU A 210 8.88 12.70 0.67
N VAL A 211 10.11 12.50 1.10
CA VAL A 211 11.28 12.33 0.21
C VAL A 211 11.79 10.90 0.16
N GLY A 212 11.35 10.03 1.07
CA GLY A 212 11.74 8.63 1.04
C GLY A 212 11.09 7.78 2.12
N GLN A 213 11.14 6.46 1.89
CA GLN A 213 10.55 5.45 2.77
C GLN A 213 11.54 4.28 3.05
N PRO A 214 12.70 4.54 3.67
CA PRO A 214 13.69 3.50 3.93
C PRO A 214 13.22 2.50 4.98
N THR A 215 13.68 1.26 4.86
CA THR A 215 13.52 0.22 5.90
C THR A 215 14.66 0.24 6.92
N GLY A 216 15.80 0.83 6.56
CA GLY A 216 16.95 1.02 7.44
C GLY A 216 16.89 2.31 8.26
N ILE A 217 17.85 2.46 9.18
CA ILE A 217 17.98 3.62 10.08
C ILE A 217 18.77 4.80 9.48
N SER A 218 18.86 4.84 8.16
CA SER A 218 19.59 5.88 7.42
C SER A 218 18.95 6.12 6.06
N PHE A 219 19.08 7.35 5.56
CA PHE A 219 18.58 7.76 4.25
C PHE A 219 19.51 8.81 3.63
N VAL A 220 19.59 8.86 2.31
CA VAL A 220 20.26 9.96 1.60
C VAL A 220 19.21 10.64 0.74
N ASP A 221 18.93 11.90 1.05
CA ASP A 221 18.13 12.78 0.21
C ASP A 221 19.03 13.36 -0.90
N GLU A 222 19.08 12.68 -2.05
CA GLU A 222 19.91 13.08 -3.21
C GLU A 222 19.33 14.31 -3.92
N GLU A 223 18.04 14.60 -3.72
CA GLU A 223 17.31 15.69 -4.38
C GLU A 223 17.25 16.98 -3.55
N SER A 224 17.84 16.99 -2.34
CA SER A 224 17.99 18.22 -1.57
C SER A 224 18.93 19.17 -2.34
N GLY A 225 18.32 20.00 -3.18
CA GLY A 225 18.99 20.96 -4.05
C GLY A 225 19.87 21.91 -3.26
N ASP A 226 20.90 22.43 -3.92
CA ASP A 226 21.85 23.38 -3.35
C ASP A 226 21.42 24.83 -3.66
N ASP A 227 20.25 25.20 -3.15
CA ASP A 227 19.69 26.55 -3.36
C ASP A 227 20.19 27.56 -2.32
N GLY A 228 21.14 27.17 -1.46
CA GLY A 228 21.69 27.99 -0.40
C GLY A 228 20.77 28.17 0.83
N ALA A 229 19.55 27.61 0.81
CA ALA A 229 18.58 27.77 1.90
C ALA A 229 18.59 26.54 2.83
N PRO A 230 18.55 26.72 4.16
CA PRO A 230 18.49 25.59 5.08
C PRO A 230 17.28 24.70 4.80
N ARG A 231 17.46 23.38 4.98
CA ARG A 231 16.40 22.38 4.83
C ARG A 231 16.14 21.71 6.17
N TRP A 232 14.87 21.41 6.43
CA TRP A 232 14.42 20.77 7.67
C TRP A 232 13.92 19.36 7.40
N TYR A 233 14.41 18.43 8.20
CA TYR A 233 14.08 17.01 8.08
C TYR A 233 13.34 16.52 9.31
N ALA A 234 12.32 15.70 9.08
CA ALA A 234 11.60 14.97 10.12
C ALA A 234 11.46 13.50 9.70
N VAL A 235 11.46 12.60 10.69
CA VAL A 235 11.30 11.17 10.47
C VAL A 235 10.25 10.64 11.44
N GLU A 236 9.40 9.74 10.97
CA GLU A 236 8.55 8.89 11.79
C GLU A 236 8.73 7.42 11.40
N ALA A 237 8.34 6.51 12.27
CA ALA A 237 8.22 5.09 11.96
C ALA A 237 6.76 4.72 11.70
N GLU A 238 6.53 3.82 10.76
CA GLU A 238 5.24 3.20 10.50
C GLU A 238 5.37 1.67 10.66
N ASP A 239 4.43 1.06 11.40
CA ASP A 239 4.39 -0.39 11.60
C ASP A 239 3.69 -1.13 10.44
N MET A 240 3.43 -2.44 10.63
CA MET A 240 2.77 -3.25 9.60
C MET A 240 1.26 -3.00 9.48
N CYS A 241 0.60 -2.43 10.50
CA CYS A 241 -0.83 -2.08 10.46
C CYS A 241 -1.08 -0.62 10.07
N GLY A 242 -0.01 0.17 9.88
CA GLY A 242 -0.09 1.58 9.53
C GLY A 242 -0.13 2.53 10.71
N ASN A 243 0.16 2.09 11.95
CA ASN A 243 0.30 3.00 13.07
C ASN A 243 1.61 3.78 12.96
N ARG A 244 1.54 5.08 13.25
CA ARG A 244 2.66 6.00 13.12
C ARG A 244 3.12 6.47 14.48
N SER A 245 4.43 6.46 14.70
CA SER A 245 5.02 6.95 15.95
C SER A 245 4.82 8.44 16.19
N GLY A 246 4.45 9.17 15.13
CA GLY A 246 4.50 10.61 15.06
C GLY A 246 5.92 11.11 14.88
N TRP A 247 6.04 12.33 14.36
CA TRP A 247 7.32 12.90 13.95
C TRP A 247 8.27 13.13 15.13
N CYS A 248 9.57 12.95 14.90
CA CYS A 248 10.59 13.50 15.78
C CYS A 248 10.69 15.03 15.68
N VAL A 249 11.50 15.62 16.55
CA VAL A 249 11.95 17.02 16.40
C VAL A 249 12.72 17.15 15.08
N SER A 250 12.35 18.14 14.28
CA SER A 250 13.02 18.37 13.00
C SER A 250 14.45 18.88 13.20
N VAL A 251 15.38 18.39 12.39
CA VAL A 251 16.76 18.90 12.34
C VAL A 251 16.98 19.70 11.06
N SER A 252 17.80 20.75 11.13
CA SER A 252 18.16 21.56 9.97
C SER A 252 19.54 21.21 9.44
N VAL A 253 19.71 21.24 8.13
CA VAL A 253 21.02 21.29 7.45
C VAL A 253 21.12 22.60 6.69
N ALA A 254 22.27 23.28 6.76
CA ALA A 254 22.54 24.50 6.01
C ALA A 254 23.33 24.19 4.73
N PHE A 255 23.11 25.01 3.71
CA PHE A 255 23.86 25.01 2.44
C PHE A 255 24.82 26.20 2.49
N GLY A 256 26.07 25.99 2.11
CA GLY A 256 27.16 26.95 2.26
C GLY A 256 27.94 27.11 0.97
#